data_AF-A0A961Z575-F1
#
_entry.id   AF-A0A961Z575-F1
#
_cell.length_a   1.000
_cell.length_b   1.000
_cell.length_c   1.000
_cell.angle_alpha   90.00
_cell.angle_beta   90.00
_cell.angle_gamma   90.00
#
_symmetry.space_group_name_H-M   'P 1'
#
loop_
_entity.id
_entity.type
_entity.pdbx_description
1 polymer ?
#
loop_
_entity_poly.entity_id
_entity_poly.type
_entity_poly.pdbx_seq_one_letter_code
_entity_poly.pdbx_strand_id
1 'polypeptide(L)'
;MNAQADARRQARMTRLLEGPIAPALAGLALPNAGIVVAQSLATMADAGFVGQLGVVPLAVIALAFPIQALLGMLSQGAVGGGISSAIARALGSGDQERAEALVVHALIISVVLGAIYTLIFSVFARPTFYLL
;
A
#
# COMPACT_ATOMS: atom_id res chain seq x y z
N MET A 1 9.00 -30.94 -16.68
CA MET A 1 8.43 -29.58 -16.49
C MET A 1 9.25 -28.72 -15.53
N ASN A 2 9.85 -29.28 -14.46
CA ASN A 2 10.63 -28.51 -13.46
C ASN A 2 11.96 -27.93 -13.99
N ALA A 3 12.69 -28.65 -14.84
CA ALA A 3 13.99 -28.20 -15.35
C ALA A 3 13.96 -26.87 -16.14
N GLN A 4 12.85 -26.55 -16.81
CA GLN A 4 12.69 -25.27 -17.53
C GLN A 4 12.38 -24.10 -16.58
N ALA A 5 11.65 -24.37 -15.49
CA ALA A 5 11.36 -23.37 -14.46
C ALA A 5 12.64 -23.02 -13.67
N ASP A 6 13.44 -24.04 -13.36
CA ASP A 6 14.73 -23.88 -12.68
C ASP A 6 15.74 -23.13 -13.56
N ALA A 7 15.82 -23.45 -14.87
CA ALA A 7 16.67 -22.72 -15.81
C ALA A 7 16.27 -21.24 -15.97
N ARG A 8 14.97 -20.92 -15.96
CA ARG A 8 14.48 -19.53 -15.97
C ARG A 8 14.79 -18.80 -14.66
N ARG A 9 14.72 -19.50 -13.52
CA ARG A 9 15.05 -18.95 -12.20
C ARG A 9 16.55 -18.65 -12.11
N GLN A 10 17.40 -19.58 -12.56
CA GLN A 10 18.84 -19.40 -12.68
C GLN A 10 19.20 -18.26 -13.63
N ALA A 11 18.62 -18.20 -14.83
CA ALA A 11 18.88 -17.08 -15.77
C ALA A 11 18.47 -15.71 -15.21
N ARG A 12 17.38 -15.65 -14.42
CA ARG A 12 16.94 -14.42 -13.74
C ARG A 12 17.87 -14.05 -12.59
N MET A 13 18.35 -15.03 -11.82
CA MET A 13 19.36 -14.82 -10.78
C MET A 13 20.70 -14.35 -11.38
N THR A 14 21.17 -14.97 -12.45
CA THR A 14 22.38 -14.56 -13.19
C THR A 14 22.24 -13.14 -13.73
N ARG A 15 21.07 -12.73 -14.26
CA ARG A 15 20.83 -11.33 -14.65
C ARG A 15 20.82 -10.34 -13.48
N LEU A 16 20.43 -10.76 -12.29
CA LEU A 16 20.44 -9.92 -11.09
C LEU A 16 21.84 -9.86 -10.43
N LEU A 17 22.64 -10.91 -10.58
CA LEU A 17 23.98 -11.04 -10.01
C LEU A 17 25.10 -10.53 -10.93
N GLU A 18 24.94 -10.66 -12.25
CA GLU A 18 25.97 -10.32 -13.26
C GLU A 18 25.53 -9.23 -14.24
N GLY A 19 24.22 -8.95 -14.36
CA GLY A 19 23.70 -7.86 -15.18
C GLY A 19 23.71 -6.52 -14.44
N PRO A 20 23.69 -5.37 -15.15
CA PRO A 20 23.58 -4.08 -14.50
C PRO A 20 22.30 -4.02 -13.67
N ILE A 21 22.45 -3.86 -12.36
CA ILE A 21 21.36 -3.85 -11.37
C ILE A 21 20.38 -2.68 -11.64
N ALA A 22 20.89 -1.58 -12.20
CA ALA A 22 20.14 -0.36 -12.47
C ALA A 22 18.88 -0.56 -13.36
N PRO A 23 18.94 -1.18 -14.56
CA PRO A 23 17.75 -1.41 -15.38
C PRO A 23 16.74 -2.39 -14.76
N ALA A 24 17.19 -3.39 -13.98
CA ALA A 24 16.29 -4.32 -13.30
C ALA A 24 15.51 -3.61 -12.17
N LEU A 25 16.19 -2.78 -11.38
CA LEU A 25 15.53 -1.94 -10.38
C LEU A 25 14.62 -0.89 -11.03
N ALA A 26 15.05 -0.27 -12.13
CA ALA A 26 14.22 0.69 -12.86
C ALA A 26 12.92 0.06 -13.38
N GLY A 27 12.97 -1.16 -13.92
CA GLY A 27 11.78 -1.88 -14.38
C GLY A 27 10.79 -2.23 -13.27
N LEU A 28 11.26 -2.44 -12.04
CA LEU A 28 10.40 -2.68 -10.86
C LEU A 28 9.91 -1.37 -10.23
N ALA A 29 10.73 -0.31 -10.25
CA ALA A 29 10.41 0.98 -9.65
C ALA A 29 9.47 1.83 -10.52
N LEU A 30 9.58 1.74 -11.85
CA LEU A 30 8.74 2.47 -12.82
C LEU A 30 7.23 2.34 -12.55
N PRO A 31 6.66 1.13 -12.40
CA PRO A 31 5.23 1.00 -12.12
C PRO A 31 4.83 1.62 -10.78
N ASN A 32 5.66 1.46 -9.74
CA ASN A 32 5.40 2.08 -8.44
C ASN A 32 5.47 3.62 -8.50
N ALA A 33 6.45 4.17 -9.23
CA ALA A 33 6.58 5.61 -9.44
C ALA A 33 5.34 6.17 -10.16
N GLY A 34 4.79 5.46 -11.14
CA GLY A 34 3.54 5.83 -11.81
C GLY A 34 2.36 5.94 -10.84
N ILE A 35 2.24 5.00 -9.89
CA ILE A 35 1.18 5.04 -8.86
C ILE A 35 1.34 6.26 -7.97
N VAL A 36 2.56 6.55 -7.49
CA VAL A 36 2.83 7.69 -6.60
C VAL A 36 2.55 9.03 -7.31
N VAL A 37 2.91 9.14 -8.59
CA VAL A 37 2.59 10.33 -9.40
C VAL A 37 1.08 10.51 -9.56
N ALA A 38 0.36 9.44 -9.89
CA ALA A 38 -1.10 9.50 -10.02
C ALA A 38 -1.79 9.88 -8.70
N GLN A 39 -1.34 9.32 -7.57
CA GLN A 39 -1.85 9.66 -6.23
C GLN A 39 -1.60 11.13 -5.89
N SER A 40 -0.42 11.65 -6.23
CA SER A 40 -0.05 13.05 -5.98
C SER A 40 -0.93 13.99 -6.80
N LEU A 41 -1.15 13.69 -8.09
CA LEU A 41 -2.03 14.47 -8.97
C LEU A 41 -3.48 14.46 -8.47
N ALA A 42 -3.99 13.31 -8.01
CA ALA A 42 -5.32 13.22 -7.42
C ALA A 42 -5.44 14.11 -6.17
N THR A 43 -4.45 14.07 -5.28
CA THR A 43 -4.44 14.90 -4.06
C THR A 43 -4.43 16.40 -4.39
N MET A 44 -3.68 16.80 -5.42
CA MET A 44 -3.68 18.18 -5.90
C MET A 44 -5.03 18.59 -6.52
N ALA A 45 -5.66 17.70 -7.28
CA ALA A 45 -6.97 17.94 -7.86
C ALA A 45 -8.04 18.09 -6.78
N ASP A 46 -8.06 17.22 -5.77
CA ASP A 46 -9.00 17.27 -4.64
C ASP A 46 -8.89 18.62 -3.89
N ALA A 47 -7.66 19.04 -3.57
CA ALA A 47 -7.41 20.33 -2.94
C ALA A 47 -7.87 21.51 -3.83
N GLY A 48 -7.68 21.41 -5.15
CA GLY A 48 -8.13 22.41 -6.12
C GLY A 48 -9.65 22.51 -6.22
N PHE A 49 -10.35 21.38 -6.29
CA PHE A 49 -11.82 21.34 -6.34
C PHE A 49 -12.43 21.87 -5.04
N VAL A 50 -11.87 21.51 -3.88
CA VAL A 50 -12.38 21.99 -2.60
C VAL A 50 -12.00 23.44 -2.34
N GLY A 51 -10.85 23.87 -2.85
CA GLY A 51 -10.44 25.28 -2.99
C GLY A 51 -11.53 26.19 -3.54
N GLN A 52 -12.29 25.69 -4.51
CA GLN A 52 -13.34 26.45 -5.19
C GLN A 52 -14.66 26.50 -4.41
N LEU A 53 -14.85 25.65 -3.40
CA LEU A 53 -16.07 25.57 -2.57
C LEU A 53 -16.07 26.59 -1.41
N GLY A 54 -14.97 27.32 -1.20
CA GLY A 54 -14.82 28.35 -0.18
C GLY A 54 -13.99 27.93 1.03
N VAL A 55 -13.80 28.85 1.99
CA VAL A 55 -12.87 28.69 3.12
C VAL A 55 -13.36 27.67 4.16
N VAL A 56 -14.67 27.58 4.39
CA VAL A 56 -15.25 26.68 5.40
C VAL A 56 -15.05 25.19 5.06
N PRO A 57 -15.35 24.71 3.84
CA PRO A 57 -15.03 23.33 3.43
C PRO A 57 -13.52 23.02 3.49
N LEU A 58 -12.69 24.01 3.18
CA LEU A 58 -11.23 23.85 3.17
C LEU A 58 -10.64 23.66 4.58
N ALA A 59 -11.18 24.40 5.56
CA ALA A 59 -10.82 24.26 6.96
C ALA A 59 -11.13 22.85 7.49
N VAL A 60 -12.28 22.29 7.11
CA VAL A 60 -12.67 20.91 7.49
C VAL A 60 -11.70 19.88 6.92
N ILE A 61 -11.27 20.03 5.66
CA ILE A 61 -10.29 19.11 5.06
C ILE A 61 -8.93 19.21 5.74
N ALA A 62 -8.47 20.43 6.05
CA ALA A 62 -7.20 20.63 6.76
C ALA A 62 -7.17 19.91 8.11
N LEU A 63 -8.33 19.82 8.80
CA LEU A 63 -8.48 19.10 10.06
C LEU A 63 -8.59 17.58 9.89
N ALA A 64 -9.14 17.12 8.77
CA ALA A 64 -9.22 15.68 8.46
C ALA A 64 -7.88 15.11 7.98
N PHE A 65 -7.02 15.94 7.40
CA PHE A 65 -5.75 15.52 6.79
C PHE A 65 -4.80 14.79 7.75
N PRO A 66 -4.55 15.23 9.00
CA PRO A 66 -3.69 14.51 9.95
C PRO A 66 -4.20 13.09 10.25
N ILE A 67 -5.51 12.92 10.37
CA ILE A 67 -6.11 11.62 10.64
C ILE A 67 -5.97 10.74 9.39
N GLN A 68 -6.26 11.28 8.21
CA GLN A 68 -6.09 10.58 6.93
C GLN A 68 -4.62 10.13 6.73
N ALA A 69 -3.66 11.00 7.03
CA ALA A 69 -2.24 10.69 6.93
C ALA A 69 -1.83 9.56 7.89
N LEU A 70 -2.26 9.63 9.15
CA LEU A 70 -2.00 8.60 10.16
C LEU A 70 -2.51 7.22 9.68
N LEU A 71 -3.71 7.18 9.12
CA LEU A 71 -4.30 5.95 8.62
C LEU A 71 -3.62 5.43 7.37
N GLY A 72 -3.24 6.33 6.46
CA GLY A 72 -2.41 5.99 5.32
C GLY A 72 -1.11 5.31 5.74
N MET A 73 -0.43 5.84 6.76
CA MET A 73 0.81 5.25 7.28
C MET A 73 0.60 3.90 7.98
N LEU A 74 -0.46 3.74 8.77
CA LEU A 74 -0.79 2.46 9.40
C LEU A 74 -1.08 1.39 8.35
N SER A 75 -1.83 1.74 7.31
CA SER A 75 -2.19 0.83 6.23
C SER A 75 -1.00 0.48 5.33
N GLN A 76 -0.32 1.48 4.76
CA GLN A 76 0.76 1.24 3.79
C GLN A 76 2.04 0.74 4.47
N GLY A 77 2.36 1.23 5.67
CA GLY A 77 3.57 0.89 6.41
C GLY A 77 3.41 -0.36 7.25
N ALA A 78 2.72 -0.24 8.39
CA ALA A 78 2.70 -1.28 9.42
C ALA A 78 2.02 -2.58 8.94
N VAL A 79 0.83 -2.46 8.35
CA VAL A 79 0.04 -3.62 7.90
C VAL A 79 0.52 -4.11 6.53
N GLY A 80 0.55 -3.23 5.54
CA GLY A 80 0.94 -3.56 4.17
C GLY A 80 2.39 -4.03 4.05
N GLY A 81 3.32 -3.33 4.69
CA GLY A 81 4.74 -3.71 4.73
C GLY A 81 4.97 -5.03 5.48
N GLY A 82 4.28 -5.24 6.60
CA GLY A 82 4.35 -6.49 7.37
C GLY A 82 3.87 -7.71 6.59
N ILE A 83 2.71 -7.59 5.93
CA ILE A 83 2.12 -8.64 5.08
C ILE A 83 3.04 -8.94 3.88
N SER A 84 3.45 -7.91 3.14
CA SER A 84 4.33 -8.07 1.97
C SER A 84 5.66 -8.73 2.34
N SER A 85 6.25 -8.33 3.47
CA SER A 85 7.49 -8.92 3.98
C SER A 85 7.32 -10.39 4.39
N ALA A 86 6.20 -10.76 5.03
CA ALA A 86 5.92 -12.15 5.39
C ALA A 86 5.74 -13.04 4.16
N ILE A 87 4.99 -12.58 3.16
CA ILE A 87 4.79 -13.30 1.89
C ILE A 87 6.11 -13.42 1.13
N ALA A 88 6.89 -12.34 1.04
CA ALA A 88 8.20 -12.35 0.37
C ALA A 88 9.19 -13.34 1.01
N ARG A 89 9.18 -13.48 2.34
CA ARG A 89 10.00 -14.49 3.03
C ARG A 89 9.56 -15.93 2.72
N ALA A 90 8.26 -16.20 2.69
CA ALA A 90 7.74 -17.53 2.36
C ALA A 90 8.02 -17.93 0.90
N LEU A 91 7.83 -17.00 -0.03
CA LEU A 91 8.21 -17.19 -1.45
C LEU A 91 9.73 -17.35 -1.59
N GLY A 92 10.52 -16.60 -0.83
CA GLY A 92 11.98 -16.67 -0.81
C GLY A 92 12.51 -18.04 -0.36
N SER A 93 11.84 -18.69 0.59
CA SER A 93 12.18 -20.05 1.04
C SER A 93 11.68 -21.15 0.09
N GLY A 94 11.00 -20.81 -1.01
CA GLY A 94 10.43 -21.76 -1.96
C GLY A 94 9.16 -22.48 -1.47
N ASP A 95 8.57 -22.01 -0.36
CA ASP A 95 7.40 -22.61 0.27
C ASP A 95 6.13 -21.90 -0.22
N GLN A 96 5.65 -22.34 -1.39
CA GLN A 96 4.53 -21.69 -2.07
C GLN A 96 3.19 -21.94 -1.37
N GLU A 97 3.00 -23.11 -0.76
CA GLU A 97 1.80 -23.45 0.00
C GLU A 97 1.65 -22.52 1.22
N ARG A 98 2.77 -22.26 1.93
CA ARG A 98 2.78 -21.29 3.03
C ARG A 98 2.56 -19.86 2.57
N ALA A 99 3.07 -19.47 1.40
CA ALA A 99 2.82 -18.15 0.82
C ALA A 99 1.33 -17.95 0.50
N GLU A 100 0.67 -18.96 -0.08
CA GLU A 100 -0.78 -18.93 -0.36
C GLU A 100 -1.60 -18.85 0.93
N ALA A 101 -1.26 -19.65 1.94
CA ALA A 101 -1.90 -19.56 3.26
C ALA A 101 -1.74 -18.17 3.88
N LEU A 102 -0.55 -17.56 3.79
CA LEU A 102 -0.28 -16.20 4.27
C LEU A 102 -1.14 -15.15 3.54
N VAL A 103 -1.36 -15.29 2.24
CA VAL A 103 -2.23 -14.39 1.46
C VAL A 103 -3.68 -14.43 1.99
N VAL A 104 -4.20 -15.63 2.26
CA VAL A 104 -5.57 -15.77 2.82
C VAL A 104 -5.67 -15.13 4.20
N HIS A 105 -4.69 -15.36 5.08
CA HIS A 105 -4.67 -14.74 6.40
C HIS A 105 -4.54 -13.22 6.30
N ALA A 106 -3.70 -12.73 5.39
CA ALA A 106 -3.53 -11.31 5.13
C ALA A 106 -4.83 -10.64 4.66
N LEU A 107 -5.62 -11.31 3.82
CA LEU A 107 -6.94 -10.84 3.41
C LEU A 107 -7.90 -10.73 4.60
N ILE A 108 -7.97 -11.77 5.43
CA ILE A 108 -8.82 -11.76 6.62
C ILE A 108 -8.41 -10.64 7.58
N ILE A 109 -7.11 -10.50 7.85
CA ILE A 109 -6.57 -9.43 8.71
C ILE A 109 -6.94 -8.06 8.14
N SER A 110 -6.78 -7.86 6.82
CA SER A 110 -7.11 -6.60 6.15
C SER A 110 -8.59 -6.25 6.25
N VAL A 111 -9.48 -7.24 6.08
CA VAL A 111 -10.94 -7.05 6.22
C VAL A 111 -11.31 -6.72 7.66
N VAL A 112 -10.76 -7.44 8.64
CA VAL A 112 -11.04 -7.22 10.06
C VAL A 112 -10.55 -5.83 10.49
N LEU A 113 -9.31 -5.46 10.14
CA LEU A 113 -8.79 -4.12 10.44
C LEU A 113 -9.59 -3.04 9.74
N GLY A 114 -10.00 -3.25 8.49
CA GLY A 114 -10.87 -2.34 7.76
C GLY A 114 -12.21 -2.14 8.46
N ALA A 115 -12.86 -3.22 8.91
CA ALA A 115 -14.12 -3.15 9.64
C ALA A 115 -13.98 -2.44 11.00
N ILE A 116 -12.92 -2.74 11.76
CA ILE A 116 -12.61 -2.04 13.01
C ILE A 116 -12.40 -0.55 12.75
N TYR A 117 -11.64 -0.23 11.72
CA TYR A 117 -11.38 1.16 11.33
C TYR A 117 -12.68 1.90 10.96
N THR A 118 -13.52 1.31 10.10
CA THR A 118 -14.83 1.86 9.74
C THR A 118 -15.73 2.06 10.97
N LEU A 119 -15.73 1.12 11.93
CA LEU A 119 -16.51 1.23 13.16
C LEU A 119 -16.00 2.37 14.04
N ILE A 120 -14.69 2.46 14.26
CA ILE A 120 -14.07 3.54 15.04
C ILE A 120 -14.42 4.90 14.41
N PHE A 121 -14.23 5.04 13.10
CA PHE A 121 -14.54 6.30 12.42
C PHE A 121 -16.03 6.63 12.44
N SER A 122 -16.92 5.65 12.29
CA SER A 122 -18.37 5.88 12.36
C SER A 122 -18.80 6.39 13.75
N VAL A 123 -18.20 5.86 14.82
CA VAL A 123 -18.51 6.26 16.21
C VAL A 123 -17.86 7.60 16.57
N PHE A 124 -16.60 7.84 16.17
CA PHE A 124 -15.85 9.05 16.52
C PHE A 124 -16.05 10.22 15.56
N ALA A 125 -16.56 10.01 14.34
CA ALA A 125 -16.85 11.10 13.41
C ALA A 125 -17.86 12.08 14.01
N ARG A 126 -18.94 11.60 14.66
CA ARG A 126 -19.97 12.48 15.23
C ARG A 126 -19.47 13.35 16.39
N PRO A 127 -18.74 12.82 17.40
CA PRO A 127 -18.18 13.64 18.48
C PRO A 127 -17.16 14.68 18.00
N THR A 128 -16.30 14.36 17.04
CA THR A 128 -15.24 15.28 16.58
C THR A 128 -15.80 16.50 15.85
N PHE A 129 -16.91 16.35 15.11
CA PHE A 129 -17.60 17.48 14.46
C PHE A 129 -18.47 18.32 15.41
N TYR A 130 -18.77 17.83 16.62
CA TYR A 130 -19.58 18.55 17.62
C TYR A 130 -18.74 19.34 18.63
N LEU A 131 -17.44 19.05 18.72
CA LEU A 131 -16.48 19.70 19.61
C LEU A 131 -15.68 20.83 18.94
N LEU A 132 -15.98 21.15 17.68
CA LEU A 132 -15.36 22.18 16.87
C LEU A 132 -16.43 23.11 16.26
#